data_AF-A0A925CCY8-F1
#
_entry.id   AF-A0A925CCY8-F1
#
_cell.length_a   1.000
_cell.length_b   1.000
_cell.length_c   1.000
_cell.angle_alpha   90.00
_cell.angle_beta   90.00
_cell.angle_gamma   90.00
#
_symmetry.space_group_name_H-M   'P 1'
#
loop_
_entity.id
_entity.type
_entity.pdbx_description
1 polymer ?
#
loop_
_entity_poly.entity_id
_entity_poly.type
_entity_poly.pdbx_seq_one_letter_code
_entity_poly.pdbx_strand_id
1 'polypeptide(L)'
;MTPARSNGVLAALGLLAAATAATAQPVCVEWQDRITLDAPSDRAGHVMAYDAARNRTVLFGGVAVPASAETLLWDGAAWTLAADASSPHPVGRSGHAMVYDSAREVCVLFGTTGGEGATGETWEWDGTAWAQAAGGPSARGQHMMAFDSARGRTVMFGGHDGDFVFSPETWEYNGTSWTLVTSDGPSARIGAAMTFDSARGVTVMFGGFSELGGESAETWEWNGVAWLLRSPGGGAGEPPAMAHQEMVYHASLGKSVLFGGSLPGTPGGRLWAWDGTQWTQLDPVETDTLGSRFQYGMSYDSARATVTLFGGSVVQGEESQLENDTHELVSSVPLITSQSDSQTVPPGGAVSFFVVADSQETLNYQWRRNQVDLENDGRITGANTFNLVISQVTTADAGSYDVIVSNGCGTVMSVPVQLIVPCPADFNNSGSVTSADITAFLSAWFSDLTNGTLLADMNNDNMVTSADITTFLAVWFGAIGGGGC
;
A
#
# COMPACT_ATOMS: atom_id res chain seq x y z
N MET A 1 47.33 32.42 64.04
CA MET A 1 46.40 32.52 65.18
C MET A 1 45.04 32.87 64.63
N THR A 2 43.98 32.15 65.06
CA THR A 2 42.53 32.45 64.90
C THR A 2 41.94 32.69 63.48
N PRO A 3 40.63 32.45 63.25
CA PRO A 3 39.79 31.37 63.78
C PRO A 3 38.92 30.67 62.71
N ALA A 4 38.22 29.60 63.09
CA ALA A 4 37.17 28.99 62.26
C ALA A 4 35.88 29.85 62.23
N ARG A 5 35.05 29.67 61.19
CA ARG A 5 33.63 30.10 61.18
C ARG A 5 32.68 29.05 60.60
N SER A 6 31.84 28.53 61.50
CA SER A 6 30.45 28.07 61.35
C SER A 6 29.92 27.62 59.98
N ASN A 7 29.48 26.36 59.92
CA ASN A 7 28.54 25.84 58.93
C ASN A 7 27.21 26.60 58.97
N GLY A 8 26.70 27.02 57.82
CA GLY A 8 25.30 27.38 57.62
C GLY A 8 24.65 26.35 56.69
N VAL A 9 23.67 25.60 57.21
CA VAL A 9 22.91 24.63 56.40
C VAL A 9 21.76 25.38 55.72
N LEU A 10 21.84 25.51 54.38
CA LEU A 10 20.66 25.84 53.57
C LEU A 10 20.09 24.54 53.00
N ALA A 11 18.85 24.21 53.38
CA ALA A 11 18.11 23.12 52.77
C ALA A 11 17.54 23.59 51.43
N ALA A 12 18.12 23.12 50.32
CA ALA A 12 17.51 23.24 49.01
C ALA A 12 16.45 22.14 48.86
N LEU A 13 15.17 22.51 48.78
CA LEU A 13 14.15 21.57 48.32
C LEU A 13 14.37 21.30 46.83
N GLY A 14 14.85 20.09 46.51
CA GLY A 14 14.88 19.60 45.15
C GLY A 14 13.46 19.32 44.66
N LEU A 15 12.99 20.14 43.72
CA LEU A 15 11.77 19.84 42.98
C LEU A 15 12.09 18.67 42.02
N LEU A 16 11.69 17.44 42.37
CA LEU A 16 11.68 16.35 41.40
C LEU A 16 10.57 16.66 40.38
N ALA A 17 10.96 17.26 39.25
CA ALA A 17 10.19 17.11 38.04
C ALA A 17 10.22 15.62 37.68
N ALA A 18 9.07 14.95 37.77
CA ALA A 18 8.94 13.62 37.20
C ALA A 18 9.12 13.77 35.68
N ALA A 19 10.27 13.35 35.18
CA ALA A 19 10.47 13.19 33.75
C ALA A 19 9.46 12.13 33.29
N THR A 20 8.41 12.56 32.60
CA THR A 20 7.58 11.66 31.81
C THR A 20 8.53 10.97 30.84
N ALA A 21 8.76 9.68 31.03
CA ALA A 21 9.49 8.90 30.05
C ALA A 21 8.76 9.06 28.73
N ALA A 22 9.40 9.72 27.77
CA ALA A 22 8.89 9.74 26.41
C ALA A 22 8.83 8.29 25.96
N THR A 23 7.64 7.78 25.73
CA THR A 23 7.46 6.47 25.10
C THR A 23 8.17 6.56 23.75
N ALA A 24 9.19 5.71 23.54
CA ALA A 24 9.84 5.59 22.25
C ALA A 24 8.74 5.40 21.20
N GLN A 25 8.80 6.18 20.11
CA GLN A 25 7.86 5.98 19.00
C GLN A 25 8.04 4.55 18.48
N PRO A 26 6.96 3.81 18.23
CA PRO A 26 7.07 2.46 17.70
C PRO A 26 7.74 2.50 16.32
N VAL A 27 8.57 1.51 16.03
CA VAL A 27 9.21 1.36 14.72
C VAL A 27 8.19 0.74 13.77
N CYS A 28 7.65 1.56 12.86
CA CYS A 28 6.48 1.21 12.06
C CYS A 28 6.78 0.63 10.68
N VAL A 29 8.06 0.62 10.32
CA VAL A 29 8.62 -0.08 9.17
C VAL A 29 10.02 -0.58 9.55
N GLU A 30 10.38 -1.78 9.10
CA GLU A 30 11.70 -2.38 9.37
C GLU A 30 12.21 -3.11 8.12
N TRP A 31 13.51 -3.00 7.84
CA TRP A 31 14.17 -3.78 6.79
C TRP A 31 14.48 -5.18 7.30
N GLN A 32 13.96 -6.19 6.60
CA GLN A 32 14.24 -7.60 6.88
C GLN A 32 15.06 -8.22 5.74
N ASP A 33 16.19 -8.82 6.08
CA ASP A 33 17.02 -9.59 5.16
C ASP A 33 16.26 -10.84 4.68
N ARG A 34 16.40 -11.16 3.39
CA ARG A 34 15.85 -12.34 2.71
C ARG A 34 17.00 -13.16 2.10
N ILE A 35 17.72 -13.84 2.98
CA ILE A 35 18.76 -14.81 2.62
C ILE A 35 18.15 -15.89 1.70
N THR A 36 18.62 -15.93 0.45
CA THR A 36 18.19 -16.89 -0.57
C THR A 36 19.39 -17.67 -1.08
N LEU A 37 19.22 -18.99 -1.30
CA LEU A 37 20.32 -19.86 -1.77
C LEU A 37 20.67 -19.61 -3.24
N ASP A 38 19.69 -19.17 -4.03
CA ASP A 38 19.77 -18.91 -5.46
C ASP A 38 19.65 -17.40 -5.77
N ALA A 39 20.24 -16.55 -4.91
CA ALA A 39 20.31 -15.11 -5.14
C ALA A 39 20.98 -14.80 -6.50
N PRO A 40 20.53 -13.78 -7.26
CA PRO A 40 21.23 -13.32 -8.46
C PRO A 40 22.67 -12.90 -8.15
N SER A 41 23.49 -12.75 -9.19
CA SER A 41 24.82 -12.16 -9.02
C SER A 41 24.75 -10.72 -8.51
N ASP A 42 25.83 -10.27 -7.88
CA ASP A 42 26.09 -8.88 -7.54
C ASP A 42 25.96 -7.98 -8.78
N ARG A 43 25.21 -6.89 -8.62
CA ARG A 43 24.88 -5.97 -9.71
C ARG A 43 24.35 -4.64 -9.23
N ALA A 44 24.59 -3.60 -10.03
CA ALA A 44 23.99 -2.28 -9.88
C ALA A 44 23.51 -1.73 -11.22
N GLY A 45 22.55 -0.80 -11.19
CA GLY A 45 21.96 -0.17 -12.38
C GLY A 45 21.00 -1.08 -13.15
N HIS A 46 20.56 -2.18 -12.53
CA HIS A 46 19.35 -2.90 -12.90
C HIS A 46 18.12 -2.10 -12.46
N VAL A 47 16.95 -2.56 -12.90
CA VAL A 47 15.65 -1.99 -12.53
C VAL A 47 14.70 -3.07 -12.08
N MET A 48 13.74 -2.70 -11.24
CA MET A 48 12.71 -3.60 -10.71
C MET A 48 11.32 -3.00 -10.94
N ALA A 49 10.35 -3.83 -11.33
CA ALA A 49 8.95 -3.46 -11.38
C ALA A 49 8.09 -4.63 -10.88
N TYR A 50 6.99 -4.35 -10.18
CA TYR A 50 6.10 -5.39 -9.67
C TYR A 50 4.98 -5.69 -10.67
N ASP A 51 4.97 -6.90 -11.22
CA ASP A 51 3.88 -7.44 -12.02
C ASP A 51 2.78 -7.98 -11.09
N ALA A 52 1.76 -7.14 -10.89
CA ALA A 52 0.63 -7.44 -10.02
C ALA A 52 -0.32 -8.51 -10.57
N ALA A 53 -0.38 -8.73 -11.89
CA ALA A 53 -1.19 -9.81 -12.47
C ALA A 53 -0.57 -11.19 -12.18
N ARG A 54 0.76 -11.25 -12.01
CA ARG A 54 1.51 -12.50 -11.80
C ARG A 54 2.07 -12.66 -10.38
N ASN A 55 1.91 -11.63 -9.54
CA ASN A 55 2.47 -11.53 -8.19
C ASN A 55 3.98 -11.79 -8.20
N ARG A 56 4.73 -11.03 -9.03
CA ARG A 56 6.18 -11.16 -9.18
C ARG A 56 6.84 -9.79 -9.26
N THR A 57 7.95 -9.60 -8.54
CA THR A 57 8.87 -8.52 -8.91
C THR A 57 9.76 -9.01 -10.05
N VAL A 58 9.75 -8.25 -11.14
CA VAL A 58 10.57 -8.45 -12.34
C VAL A 58 11.81 -7.58 -12.20
N LEU A 59 12.99 -8.18 -12.23
CA LEU A 59 14.28 -7.52 -12.33
C LEU A 59 14.84 -7.70 -13.74
N PHE A 60 15.38 -6.62 -14.31
CA PHE A 60 16.07 -6.68 -15.60
C PHE A 60 17.36 -5.85 -15.63
N GLY A 61 18.41 -6.44 -16.22
CA GLY A 61 19.66 -5.77 -16.52
C GLY A 61 20.64 -5.67 -15.35
N GLY A 62 21.44 -4.60 -15.38
CA GLY A 62 22.45 -4.27 -14.37
C GLY A 62 23.86 -4.69 -14.76
N VAL A 63 24.86 -4.00 -14.20
CA VAL A 63 26.28 -4.29 -14.43
C VAL A 63 26.73 -5.43 -13.52
N ALA A 64 26.93 -6.61 -14.11
CA ALA A 64 27.55 -7.79 -13.51
C ALA A 64 28.71 -8.28 -14.40
N VAL A 65 29.64 -7.36 -14.67
CA VAL A 65 30.65 -7.35 -15.78
C VAL A 65 30.79 -8.68 -16.56
N PRO A 66 30.20 -8.80 -17.78
CA PRO A 66 29.50 -7.77 -18.56
C PRO A 66 28.07 -7.48 -18.09
N ALA A 67 27.44 -6.40 -18.58
CA ALA A 67 26.06 -6.08 -18.22
C ALA A 67 25.11 -7.27 -18.51
N SER A 68 24.34 -7.67 -17.50
CA SER A 68 23.44 -8.81 -17.60
C SER A 68 22.26 -8.48 -18.50
N ALA A 69 21.79 -9.50 -19.22
CA ALA A 69 20.60 -9.46 -20.06
C ALA A 69 19.45 -10.31 -19.44
N GLU A 70 19.64 -10.82 -18.22
CA GLU A 70 18.70 -11.73 -17.56
C GLU A 70 17.41 -11.03 -17.16
N THR A 71 16.29 -11.74 -17.32
CA THR A 71 15.01 -11.41 -16.71
C THR A 71 14.81 -12.30 -15.48
N LEU A 72 14.83 -11.72 -14.28
CA LEU A 72 14.78 -12.44 -13.00
C LEU A 72 13.47 -12.12 -12.27
N LEU A 73 12.86 -13.14 -11.65
CA LEU A 73 11.55 -13.05 -11.02
C LEU A 73 11.66 -13.41 -9.53
N TRP A 74 11.23 -12.48 -8.67
CA TRP A 74 11.08 -12.67 -7.22
C TRP A 74 9.61 -12.93 -6.88
N ASP A 75 9.35 -13.97 -6.08
CA ASP A 75 7.99 -14.36 -5.66
C ASP A 75 7.69 -14.11 -4.18
N GLY A 76 8.59 -13.44 -3.47
CA GLY A 76 8.53 -13.24 -2.02
C GLY A 76 9.28 -14.29 -1.20
N ALA A 77 9.81 -15.35 -1.82
CA ALA A 77 10.60 -16.38 -1.15
C ALA A 77 11.87 -16.77 -1.92
N ALA A 78 11.84 -16.78 -3.26
CA ALA A 78 12.97 -17.16 -4.10
C ALA A 78 13.08 -16.31 -5.37
N TRP A 79 14.32 -16.15 -5.85
CA TRP A 79 14.61 -15.66 -7.19
C TRP A 79 14.60 -16.82 -8.19
N THR A 80 14.03 -16.59 -9.36
CA THR A 80 14.00 -17.54 -10.47
C THR A 80 14.33 -16.84 -11.78
N LEU A 81 15.07 -17.50 -12.67
CA LEU A 81 15.25 -17.01 -14.03
C LEU A 81 13.93 -17.19 -14.80
N ALA A 82 13.45 -16.15 -15.47
CA ALA A 82 12.28 -16.26 -16.33
C ALA A 82 12.55 -17.26 -17.47
N ALA A 83 11.53 -18.01 -17.89
CA ALA A 83 11.63 -18.90 -19.05
C ALA A 83 11.47 -18.10 -20.36
N ASP A 84 12.36 -17.14 -20.62
CA ASP A 84 12.33 -16.25 -21.79
C ASP A 84 12.80 -16.97 -23.06
N ALA A 85 11.92 -17.82 -23.58
CA ALA A 85 12.18 -18.65 -24.74
C ALA A 85 12.31 -17.84 -26.05
N SER A 86 13.55 -17.41 -26.33
CA SER A 86 14.09 -16.92 -27.61
C SER A 86 13.83 -15.46 -28.02
N SER A 87 14.69 -14.99 -28.93
CA SER A 87 14.73 -13.64 -29.51
C SER A 87 13.40 -13.25 -30.19
N PRO A 88 12.95 -11.98 -30.12
CA PRO A 88 13.69 -10.78 -29.70
C PRO A 88 13.69 -10.51 -28.18
N HIS A 89 14.80 -9.96 -27.64
CA HIS A 89 14.88 -9.51 -26.24
C HIS A 89 15.85 -8.30 -26.09
N PRO A 90 15.63 -7.40 -25.11
CA PRO A 90 16.34 -6.12 -24.94
C PRO A 90 17.88 -6.10 -24.75
N VAL A 91 18.60 -7.22 -24.76
CA VAL A 91 20.06 -7.31 -24.51
C VAL A 91 20.53 -6.73 -23.15
N GLY A 92 21.82 -6.88 -22.82
CA GLY A 92 22.36 -6.44 -21.54
C GLY A 92 22.60 -4.92 -21.45
N ARG A 93 22.04 -4.27 -20.42
CA ARG A 93 22.01 -2.81 -20.27
C ARG A 93 21.94 -2.36 -18.80
N SER A 94 22.27 -1.10 -18.53
CA SER A 94 22.13 -0.46 -17.22
C SER A 94 21.64 1.00 -17.32
N GLY A 95 20.99 1.50 -16.27
CA GLY A 95 20.40 2.86 -16.19
C GLY A 95 19.40 3.20 -17.31
N HIS A 96 18.79 2.15 -17.87
CA HIS A 96 17.41 2.15 -18.38
C HIS A 96 16.43 2.37 -17.23
N ALA A 97 15.16 2.61 -17.54
CA ALA A 97 14.06 2.57 -16.55
C ALA A 97 13.01 1.55 -16.98
N MET A 98 12.26 0.99 -16.02
CA MET A 98 11.17 0.03 -16.25
C MET A 98 10.02 0.28 -15.28
N VAL A 99 8.79 0.17 -15.78
CA VAL A 99 7.56 0.26 -14.96
C VAL A 99 6.57 -0.82 -15.36
N TYR A 100 5.66 -1.17 -14.45
CA TYR A 100 4.56 -2.07 -14.77
C TYR A 100 3.31 -1.28 -15.21
N ASP A 101 2.84 -1.55 -16.43
CA ASP A 101 1.58 -1.05 -16.96
C ASP A 101 0.46 -2.03 -16.56
N SER A 102 -0.22 -1.72 -15.45
CA SER A 102 -1.29 -2.56 -14.93
C SER A 102 -2.59 -2.52 -15.74
N ALA A 103 -2.70 -1.64 -16.75
CA ALA A 103 -3.85 -1.63 -17.66
C ALA A 103 -3.66 -2.60 -18.84
N ARG A 104 -2.42 -2.99 -19.13
CA ARG A 104 -2.05 -3.93 -20.21
C ARG A 104 -1.33 -5.20 -19.72
N GLU A 105 -1.05 -5.28 -18.42
CA GLU A 105 -0.37 -6.39 -17.74
C GLU A 105 1.06 -6.67 -18.25
N VAL A 106 1.78 -5.60 -18.64
CA VAL A 106 3.16 -5.66 -19.20
C VAL A 106 4.14 -4.78 -18.43
N CYS A 107 5.41 -5.19 -18.34
CA CYS A 107 6.50 -4.28 -17.94
C CYS A 107 7.00 -3.50 -19.16
N VAL A 108 6.98 -2.17 -19.11
CA VAL A 108 7.50 -1.27 -20.14
C VAL A 108 8.90 -0.81 -19.75
N LEU A 109 9.90 -1.12 -20.57
CA LEU A 109 11.31 -0.75 -20.42
C LEU A 109 11.73 0.25 -21.51
N PHE A 110 12.55 1.24 -21.14
CA PHE A 110 13.12 2.20 -22.10
C PHE A 110 14.58 2.61 -21.78
N GLY A 111 15.33 2.92 -22.84
CA GLY A 111 16.62 3.60 -22.78
C GLY A 111 17.80 2.75 -22.29
N THR A 112 18.93 3.42 -22.00
CA THR A 112 20.13 2.90 -21.30
C THR A 112 21.17 4.02 -21.10
N THR A 113 22.10 3.86 -20.16
CA THR A 113 23.19 4.82 -19.87
C THR A 113 24.20 4.89 -21.03
N GLY A 114 24.68 6.11 -21.31
CA GLY A 114 25.37 6.46 -22.55
C GLY A 114 26.77 5.90 -22.78
N GLY A 115 26.96 5.44 -24.02
CA GLY A 115 28.20 5.29 -24.78
C GLY A 115 27.82 5.23 -26.27
N GLU A 116 28.65 4.69 -27.17
CA GLU A 116 28.26 4.45 -28.59
C GLU A 116 27.07 3.46 -28.77
N GLY A 117 26.52 2.93 -27.67
CA GLY A 117 25.37 2.01 -27.64
C GLY A 117 24.11 2.53 -26.92
N ALA A 118 23.97 3.84 -26.69
CA ALA A 118 22.71 4.39 -26.15
C ALA A 118 21.54 4.10 -27.11
N THR A 119 20.53 3.32 -26.70
CA THR A 119 19.37 2.99 -27.54
C THR A 119 18.10 3.73 -27.09
N GLY A 120 17.31 4.21 -28.06
CA GLY A 120 15.98 4.82 -27.85
C GLY A 120 14.86 3.79 -28.03
N GLU A 121 15.10 2.55 -27.61
CA GLU A 121 14.19 1.43 -27.80
C GLU A 121 13.21 1.30 -26.65
N THR A 122 11.94 1.04 -26.97
CA THR A 122 10.94 0.59 -26.00
C THR A 122 10.76 -0.91 -26.13
N TRP A 123 10.76 -1.59 -25.00
CA TRP A 123 10.54 -3.02 -24.88
C TRP A 123 9.40 -3.30 -23.91
N GLU A 124 8.58 -4.29 -24.20
CA GLU A 124 7.47 -4.72 -23.34
C GLU A 124 7.61 -6.20 -22.99
N TRP A 125 7.45 -6.55 -21.71
CA TRP A 125 7.48 -7.93 -21.23
C TRP A 125 6.10 -8.35 -20.76
N ASP A 126 5.58 -9.46 -21.29
CA ASP A 126 4.19 -9.92 -21.12
C ASP A 126 4.01 -11.00 -20.02
N GLY A 127 5.00 -11.18 -19.16
CA GLY A 127 5.06 -12.31 -18.22
C GLY A 127 5.84 -13.52 -18.72
N THR A 128 6.08 -13.61 -20.03
CA THR A 128 6.66 -14.80 -20.68
C THR A 128 7.74 -14.47 -21.70
N ALA A 129 7.57 -13.39 -22.46
CA ALA A 129 8.46 -12.99 -23.53
C ALA A 129 8.62 -11.45 -23.58
N TRP A 130 9.72 -11.01 -24.17
CA TRP A 130 9.93 -9.62 -24.53
C TRP A 130 9.48 -9.36 -25.98
N ALA A 131 8.87 -8.20 -26.21
CA ALA A 131 8.56 -7.69 -27.54
C ALA A 131 9.10 -6.26 -27.69
N GLN A 132 9.65 -5.93 -28.86
CA GLN A 132 10.02 -4.56 -29.17
C GLN A 132 8.77 -3.76 -29.55
N ALA A 133 8.52 -2.65 -28.86
CA ALA A 133 7.37 -1.79 -29.08
C ALA A 133 7.71 -0.64 -30.06
N ALA A 134 6.84 0.36 -30.14
CA ALA A 134 7.10 1.54 -30.95
C ALA A 134 8.37 2.28 -30.51
N GLY A 135 9.07 2.91 -31.47
CA GLY A 135 10.23 3.75 -31.17
C GLY A 135 9.87 4.91 -30.24
N GLY A 136 10.77 5.23 -29.31
CA GLY A 136 10.54 6.24 -28.29
C GLY A 136 11.23 7.59 -28.56
N PRO A 137 11.41 8.38 -27.49
CA PRO A 137 12.25 9.58 -27.49
C PRO A 137 13.68 9.32 -27.98
N SER A 138 14.46 10.39 -28.19
CA SER A 138 15.90 10.23 -28.45
C SER A 138 16.58 9.41 -27.34
N ALA A 139 17.55 8.58 -27.75
CA ALA A 139 18.26 7.66 -26.88
C ALA A 139 18.84 8.38 -25.65
N ARG A 140 18.51 7.86 -24.46
CA ARG A 140 18.89 8.47 -23.19
C ARG A 140 18.93 7.46 -22.04
N GLY A 141 19.72 7.78 -21.02
CA GLY A 141 19.84 7.01 -19.78
C GLY A 141 19.58 7.86 -18.55
N GLN A 142 19.42 7.19 -17.40
CA GLN A 142 19.19 7.81 -16.08
C GLN A 142 18.01 8.79 -16.01
N HIS A 143 17.07 8.63 -16.94
CA HIS A 143 15.73 9.20 -16.88
C HIS A 143 14.89 8.41 -15.88
N MET A 144 13.79 9.01 -15.42
CA MET A 144 12.87 8.37 -14.50
C MET A 144 11.59 7.98 -15.24
N MET A 145 10.96 6.87 -14.84
CA MET A 145 9.64 6.46 -15.33
C MET A 145 8.71 6.12 -14.17
N ALA A 146 7.42 6.45 -14.33
CA ALA A 146 6.35 6.01 -13.43
C ALA A 146 5.10 5.68 -14.26
N PHE A 147 4.33 4.66 -13.86
CA PHE A 147 3.06 4.34 -14.50
C PHE A 147 1.88 5.03 -13.78
N ASP A 148 1.27 6.00 -14.45
CA ASP A 148 0.01 6.61 -14.05
C ASP A 148 -1.14 5.66 -14.39
N SER A 149 -1.56 4.88 -13.40
CA SER A 149 -2.64 3.90 -13.54
C SER A 149 -4.03 4.53 -13.59
N ALA A 150 -4.19 5.81 -13.23
CA ALA A 150 -5.46 6.54 -13.35
C ALA A 150 -5.73 6.97 -14.80
N ARG A 151 -4.68 7.25 -15.59
CA ARG A 151 -4.77 7.66 -17.00
C ARG A 151 -4.31 6.58 -17.98
N GLY A 152 -3.70 5.50 -17.50
CA GLY A 152 -3.08 4.46 -18.33
C GLY A 152 -1.91 5.03 -19.13
N ARG A 153 -0.96 5.69 -18.46
CA ARG A 153 0.18 6.36 -19.10
C ARG A 153 1.48 6.06 -18.37
N THR A 154 2.49 5.60 -19.10
CA THR A 154 3.86 5.65 -18.60
C THR A 154 4.40 7.05 -18.79
N VAL A 155 4.68 7.75 -17.70
CA VAL A 155 5.29 9.09 -17.67
C VAL A 155 6.79 8.91 -17.57
N MET A 156 7.55 9.57 -18.44
CA MET A 156 9.02 9.64 -18.40
C MET A 156 9.46 11.10 -18.22
N PHE A 157 10.44 11.34 -17.36
CA PHE A 157 11.07 12.66 -17.21
C PHE A 157 12.60 12.54 -17.25
N GLY A 158 13.26 13.58 -17.75
CA GLY A 158 14.69 13.77 -17.53
C GLY A 158 15.61 12.91 -18.42
N GLY A 159 16.75 12.54 -17.83
CA GLY A 159 17.80 11.74 -18.46
C GLY A 159 18.81 12.57 -19.24
N HIS A 160 19.84 11.87 -19.72
CA HIS A 160 20.88 12.45 -20.57
C HIS A 160 21.12 11.60 -21.83
N ASP A 161 21.57 12.24 -22.91
CA ASP A 161 21.98 11.56 -24.14
C ASP A 161 23.44 11.08 -24.10
N GLY A 162 23.95 10.54 -25.22
CA GLY A 162 25.32 10.04 -25.32
C GLY A 162 26.42 11.11 -25.17
N ASP A 163 26.09 12.39 -25.38
CA ASP A 163 26.99 13.54 -25.20
C ASP A 163 26.86 14.16 -23.78
N PHE A 164 26.12 13.50 -22.88
CA PHE A 164 25.77 13.97 -21.53
C PHE A 164 24.96 15.29 -21.51
N VAL A 165 24.22 15.59 -22.58
CA VAL A 165 23.26 16.70 -22.58
C VAL A 165 22.01 16.26 -21.82
N PHE A 166 21.67 16.99 -20.76
CA PHE A 166 20.52 16.68 -19.92
C PHE A 166 19.22 17.20 -20.57
N SER A 167 18.12 16.48 -20.36
CA SER A 167 16.80 16.81 -20.90
C SER A 167 15.85 17.29 -19.79
N PRO A 168 15.07 18.37 -19.99
CA PRO A 168 13.93 18.75 -19.14
C PRO A 168 12.58 18.18 -19.66
N GLU A 169 12.60 17.36 -20.70
CA GLU A 169 11.39 16.87 -21.36
C GLU A 169 10.59 15.89 -20.51
N THR A 170 9.26 16.04 -20.55
CA THR A 170 8.27 15.09 -20.04
C THR A 170 7.58 14.39 -21.22
N TRP A 171 7.72 13.08 -21.30
CA TRP A 171 7.10 12.26 -22.33
C TRP A 171 6.06 11.32 -21.72
N GLU A 172 4.98 11.04 -22.44
CA GLU A 172 3.99 10.03 -22.06
C GLU A 172 3.83 8.96 -23.14
N TYR A 173 3.77 7.71 -22.70
CA TYR A 173 3.50 6.53 -23.54
C TYR A 173 2.14 5.94 -23.20
N ASN A 174 1.38 5.59 -24.24
CA ASN A 174 0.00 5.10 -24.15
C ASN A 174 -0.15 3.61 -24.50
N GLY A 175 0.96 2.86 -24.56
CA GLY A 175 0.99 1.47 -25.05
C GLY A 175 1.08 1.29 -26.56
N THR A 176 1.18 2.39 -27.33
CA THR A 176 1.35 2.35 -28.80
C THR A 176 2.28 3.43 -29.35
N SER A 177 2.42 4.57 -28.67
CA SER A 177 3.20 5.72 -29.12
C SER A 177 3.65 6.60 -27.96
N TRP A 178 4.87 7.13 -28.04
CA TRP A 178 5.37 8.18 -27.16
C TRP A 178 4.95 9.57 -27.65
N THR A 179 4.59 10.47 -26.75
CA THR A 179 4.24 11.88 -27.03
C THR A 179 5.00 12.80 -26.08
N LEU A 180 5.68 13.82 -26.61
CA LEU A 180 6.24 14.90 -25.80
C LEU A 180 5.09 15.76 -25.30
N VAL A 181 4.91 15.83 -23.97
CA VAL A 181 3.80 16.56 -23.36
C VAL A 181 4.21 17.96 -22.92
N THR A 182 5.40 18.11 -22.33
CA THR A 182 5.95 19.42 -21.97
C THR A 182 7.47 19.39 -21.81
N SER A 183 8.11 20.56 -21.89
CA SER A 183 9.49 20.83 -21.43
C SER A 183 9.53 21.87 -20.30
N ASP A 184 8.37 22.34 -19.84
CA ASP A 184 8.23 23.28 -18.73
C ASP A 184 8.05 22.53 -17.41
N GLY A 185 8.75 22.98 -16.35
CA GLY A 185 8.65 22.39 -15.01
C GLY A 185 10.01 22.31 -14.31
N PRO A 186 10.41 21.13 -13.79
CA PRO A 186 11.72 20.92 -13.17
C PRO A 186 12.87 21.19 -14.15
N SER A 187 14.02 21.62 -13.64
CA SER A 187 15.25 21.69 -14.44
C SER A 187 15.70 20.30 -14.93
N ALA A 188 16.44 20.28 -16.05
CA ALA A 188 16.98 19.05 -16.62
C ALA A 188 17.88 18.32 -15.60
N ARG A 189 17.62 17.03 -15.42
CA ARG A 189 18.26 16.22 -14.37
C ARG A 189 18.26 14.72 -14.66
N ILE A 190 19.12 14.02 -13.94
CA ILE A 190 19.32 12.58 -13.95
C ILE A 190 19.13 12.01 -12.54
N GLY A 191 18.72 10.74 -12.44
CA GLY A 191 18.74 9.98 -11.18
C GLY A 191 17.91 10.60 -10.04
N ALA A 192 16.83 11.31 -10.36
CA ALA A 192 15.81 11.63 -9.37
C ALA A 192 15.00 10.36 -9.03
N ALA A 193 14.32 10.33 -7.89
CA ALA A 193 13.33 9.30 -7.63
C ALA A 193 11.98 9.69 -8.23
N MET A 194 11.21 8.76 -8.80
CA MET A 194 9.87 9.05 -9.32
C MET A 194 8.90 7.88 -9.12
N THR A 195 7.67 8.15 -8.69
CA THR A 195 6.65 7.13 -8.47
C THR A 195 5.24 7.67 -8.71
N PHE A 196 4.25 6.80 -8.91
CA PHE A 196 2.85 7.22 -9.02
C PHE A 196 2.09 6.99 -7.70
N ASP A 197 1.65 8.08 -7.09
CA ASP A 197 0.78 8.05 -5.93
C ASP A 197 -0.67 7.78 -6.37
N SER A 198 -1.08 6.52 -6.29
CA SER A 198 -2.37 6.07 -6.82
C SER A 198 -3.57 6.49 -5.97
N ALA A 199 -3.37 6.88 -4.69
CA ALA A 199 -4.46 7.43 -3.88
C ALA A 199 -4.73 8.91 -4.20
N ARG A 200 -3.69 9.67 -4.59
CA ARG A 200 -3.81 11.10 -4.92
C ARG A 200 -3.87 11.37 -6.42
N GLY A 201 -3.58 10.38 -7.26
CA GLY A 201 -3.66 10.47 -8.73
C GLY A 201 -2.57 11.36 -9.34
N VAL A 202 -1.36 11.34 -8.77
CA VAL A 202 -0.23 12.20 -9.22
C VAL A 202 1.08 11.41 -9.27
N THR A 203 1.92 11.72 -10.26
CA THR A 203 3.32 11.24 -10.25
C THR A 203 4.15 12.18 -9.38
N VAL A 204 4.77 11.65 -8.33
CA VAL A 204 5.68 12.37 -7.43
C VAL A 204 7.10 12.18 -7.93
N MET A 205 7.91 13.24 -7.98
CA MET A 205 9.34 13.20 -8.25
C MET A 205 10.10 13.91 -7.12
N PHE A 206 11.23 13.35 -6.70
CA PHE A 206 12.12 13.95 -5.69
C PHE A 206 13.58 14.00 -6.14
N GLY A 207 14.20 15.16 -5.94
CA GLY A 207 15.66 15.34 -6.00
C GLY A 207 16.28 15.16 -7.39
N GLY A 208 17.40 14.43 -7.44
CA GLY A 208 18.20 14.17 -8.65
C GLY A 208 19.32 15.18 -8.88
N PHE A 209 20.28 14.84 -9.75
CA PHE A 209 21.41 15.70 -10.10
C PHE A 209 21.08 16.56 -11.31
N SER A 210 21.17 17.88 -11.17
CA SER A 210 20.70 18.86 -12.17
C SER A 210 21.83 19.54 -12.94
N GLU A 211 21.54 19.97 -14.16
CA GLU A 211 22.47 20.74 -15.02
C GLU A 211 22.92 22.07 -14.39
N LEU A 212 22.17 22.59 -13.41
CA LEU A 212 22.40 23.88 -12.76
C LEU A 212 23.44 23.83 -11.63
N GLY A 213 24.13 22.69 -11.46
CA GLY A 213 25.35 22.59 -10.66
C GLY A 213 25.23 21.86 -9.33
N GLY A 214 24.32 20.88 -9.21
CA GLY A 214 24.26 20.04 -8.02
C GLY A 214 23.03 19.15 -7.90
N GLU A 215 23.02 18.38 -6.81
CA GLU A 215 21.88 17.60 -6.34
C GLU A 215 20.74 18.51 -5.86
N SER A 216 19.51 18.06 -6.06
CA SER A 216 18.29 18.77 -5.66
C SER A 216 17.62 18.11 -4.46
N ALA A 217 16.88 18.90 -3.68
CA ALA A 217 15.95 18.46 -2.64
C ALA A 217 14.48 18.79 -2.98
N GLU A 218 14.21 19.21 -4.22
CA GLU A 218 12.87 19.61 -4.63
C GLU A 218 11.92 18.41 -4.73
N THR A 219 10.68 18.59 -4.23
CA THR A 219 9.57 17.67 -4.48
C THR A 219 8.63 18.28 -5.53
N TRP A 220 8.45 17.58 -6.65
CA TRP A 220 7.57 17.96 -7.74
C TRP A 220 6.43 16.95 -7.92
N GLU A 221 5.26 17.41 -8.33
CA GLU A 221 4.11 16.55 -8.67
C GLU A 221 3.57 16.85 -10.07
N TRP A 222 3.42 15.79 -10.87
CA TRP A 222 2.78 15.82 -12.19
C TRP A 222 1.33 15.34 -12.07
N ASN A 223 0.40 16.16 -12.56
CA ASN A 223 -1.04 15.90 -12.51
C ASN A 223 -1.63 15.45 -13.86
N GLY A 224 -0.78 15.03 -14.81
CA GLY A 224 -1.18 14.72 -16.18
C GLY A 224 -1.28 15.90 -17.14
N VAL A 225 -0.99 17.13 -16.68
CA VAL A 225 -1.03 18.36 -17.49
C VAL A 225 0.18 19.26 -17.24
N ALA A 226 0.58 19.44 -15.98
CA ALA A 226 1.68 20.31 -15.58
C ALA A 226 2.41 19.77 -14.34
N TRP A 227 3.70 20.12 -14.23
CA TRP A 227 4.48 19.92 -13.01
C TRP A 227 4.21 21.05 -12.01
N LEU A 228 4.00 20.68 -10.76
CA LEU A 228 3.78 21.58 -9.63
C LEU A 228 4.87 21.36 -8.58
N LEU A 229 5.64 22.41 -8.27
CA LEU A 229 6.60 22.37 -7.15
C LEU A 229 5.83 22.33 -5.83
N ARG A 230 6.00 21.26 -5.06
CA ARG A 230 5.35 21.06 -3.75
C ARG A 230 6.22 21.47 -2.58
N SER A 231 7.53 21.18 -2.66
CA SER A 231 8.53 21.71 -1.75
C SER A 231 9.80 22.10 -2.53
N PRO A 232 10.40 23.27 -2.26
CA PRO A 232 11.72 23.63 -2.77
C PRO A 232 12.87 22.85 -2.08
N GLY A 233 12.57 22.11 -1.00
CA GLY A 233 13.54 21.37 -0.21
C GLY A 233 14.36 22.24 0.76
N GLY A 234 15.22 21.58 1.54
CA GLY A 234 16.12 22.23 2.49
C GLY A 234 15.48 22.65 3.82
N GLY A 235 14.23 22.28 4.08
CA GLY A 235 13.55 22.46 5.36
C GLY A 235 14.07 21.51 6.44
N ALA A 236 13.91 21.90 7.71
CA ALA A 236 14.13 20.98 8.84
C ALA A 236 12.99 19.95 8.88
N GLY A 237 13.33 18.66 8.83
CA GLY A 237 12.36 17.57 8.71
C GLY A 237 12.03 17.18 7.25
N GLU A 238 12.84 17.61 6.29
CA GLU A 238 12.80 17.13 4.90
C GLU A 238 14.03 16.27 4.58
N PRO A 239 13.98 15.40 3.55
CA PRO A 239 15.15 14.69 3.06
C PRO A 239 16.18 15.70 2.50
N PRO A 240 17.49 15.43 2.63
CA PRO A 240 18.53 16.30 2.09
C PRO A 240 18.53 16.31 0.55
N ALA A 241 19.30 17.21 -0.04
CA ALA A 241 19.54 17.19 -1.49
C ALA A 241 20.38 15.97 -1.87
N MET A 242 19.93 15.18 -2.85
CA MET A 242 20.55 13.89 -3.18
C MET A 242 20.08 13.32 -4.53
N ALA A 243 20.89 12.44 -5.12
CA ALA A 243 20.59 11.72 -6.35
C ALA A 243 20.79 10.19 -6.25
N HIS A 244 20.36 9.47 -7.30
CA HIS A 244 20.36 8.01 -7.43
C HIS A 244 19.53 7.31 -6.35
N GLN A 245 18.32 7.87 -6.18
CA GLN A 245 17.30 7.43 -5.24
C GLN A 245 16.20 6.65 -5.90
N GLU A 246 15.67 5.66 -5.18
CA GLU A 246 14.48 4.93 -5.58
C GLU A 246 13.29 5.31 -4.69
N MET A 247 12.11 5.43 -5.31
CA MET A 247 10.88 5.76 -4.62
C MET A 247 9.73 4.90 -5.14
N VAL A 248 8.97 4.33 -4.21
CA VAL A 248 7.82 3.48 -4.51
C VAL A 248 6.59 3.98 -3.76
N TYR A 249 5.41 3.88 -4.37
CA TYR A 249 4.17 4.14 -3.66
C TYR A 249 3.75 2.92 -2.82
N HIS A 250 3.73 3.08 -1.50
CA HIS A 250 3.41 2.01 -0.55
C HIS A 250 1.93 2.08 -0.18
N ALA A 251 1.09 1.33 -0.91
CA ALA A 251 -0.37 1.49 -0.86
C ALA A 251 -0.98 1.33 0.55
N SER A 252 -0.50 0.38 1.36
CA SER A 252 -0.97 0.18 2.75
C SER A 252 -0.56 1.29 3.74
N LEU A 253 0.46 2.10 3.42
CA LEU A 253 0.82 3.30 4.18
C LEU A 253 0.12 4.55 3.64
N GLY A 254 -0.30 4.54 2.37
CA GLY A 254 -0.81 5.71 1.66
C GLY A 254 0.25 6.79 1.44
N LYS A 255 1.51 6.40 1.21
CA LYS A 255 2.67 7.29 1.08
C LYS A 255 3.56 6.91 -0.10
N SER A 256 4.25 7.90 -0.68
CA SER A 256 5.43 7.62 -1.51
C SER A 256 6.64 7.45 -0.59
N VAL A 257 7.22 6.24 -0.57
CA VAL A 257 8.37 5.88 0.27
C VAL A 257 9.64 5.98 -0.56
N LEU A 258 10.54 6.86 -0.12
CA LEU A 258 11.85 7.15 -0.69
C LEU A 258 12.92 6.47 0.18
N PHE A 259 13.89 5.79 -0.43
CA PHE A 259 15.06 5.28 0.27
C PHE A 259 16.36 5.79 -0.36
N GLY A 260 17.44 5.84 0.44
CA GLY A 260 18.80 5.53 -0.01
C GLY A 260 19.73 6.69 -0.42
N GLY A 261 20.62 6.39 -1.39
CA GLY A 261 21.50 7.32 -2.13
C GLY A 261 22.63 7.98 -1.33
N SER A 262 23.25 8.99 -1.97
CA SER A 262 24.61 9.43 -1.67
C SER A 262 24.68 10.78 -0.98
N LEU A 263 25.33 10.83 0.19
CA LEU A 263 26.07 11.99 0.67
C LEU A 263 27.22 11.48 1.58
N PRO A 264 28.51 11.76 1.27
CA PRO A 264 29.61 11.34 2.13
C PRO A 264 29.53 12.00 3.51
N GLY A 265 29.33 11.18 4.55
CA GLY A 265 29.38 11.62 5.94
C GLY A 265 28.12 12.30 6.48
N THR A 266 26.94 12.13 5.87
CA THR A 266 25.66 12.48 6.50
C THR A 266 25.06 11.32 7.29
N PRO A 267 25.06 11.38 8.63
CA PRO A 267 24.19 10.55 9.46
C PRO A 267 22.78 11.16 9.47
N GLY A 268 21.96 10.77 8.51
CA GLY A 268 20.53 11.08 8.47
C GLY A 268 19.79 9.82 8.05
N GLY A 269 18.62 9.57 8.64
CA GLY A 269 17.80 8.42 8.26
C GLY A 269 17.50 8.48 6.77
N ARG A 270 17.56 7.32 6.12
CA ARG A 270 17.56 7.21 4.66
C ARG A 270 16.19 6.80 4.15
N LEU A 271 15.23 6.55 5.03
CA LEU A 271 13.88 6.14 4.70
C LEU A 271 12.88 7.26 5.00
N TRP A 272 12.26 7.80 3.95
CA TRP A 272 11.36 8.95 4.05
C TRP A 272 10.01 8.63 3.41
N ALA A 273 8.93 9.19 3.95
CA ALA A 273 7.59 9.11 3.39
C ALA A 273 7.05 10.49 3.04
N TRP A 274 6.56 10.65 1.81
CA TRP A 274 5.79 11.82 1.37
C TRP A 274 4.29 11.52 1.44
N ASP A 275 3.52 12.42 2.06
CA ASP A 275 2.06 12.30 2.19
C ASP A 275 1.25 13.20 1.24
N GLY A 276 1.92 13.92 0.35
CA GLY A 276 1.32 14.97 -0.49
C GLY A 276 1.39 16.38 0.09
N THR A 277 1.79 16.53 1.35
CA THR A 277 1.91 17.84 2.03
C THR A 277 3.25 18.02 2.72
N GLN A 278 3.80 16.98 3.34
CA GLN A 278 5.07 17.01 4.07
C GLN A 278 5.81 15.68 3.93
N TRP A 279 7.11 15.74 4.22
CA TRP A 279 7.94 14.56 4.42
C TRP A 279 7.94 14.14 5.89
N THR A 280 8.08 12.84 6.13
CA THR A 280 8.28 12.25 7.45
C THR A 280 9.40 11.21 7.35
N GLN A 281 10.42 11.34 8.19
CA GLN A 281 11.47 10.32 8.34
C GLN A 281 10.86 9.09 9.04
N LEU A 282 11.05 7.89 8.46
CA LEU A 282 10.49 6.64 8.98
C LEU A 282 11.48 5.84 9.82
N ASP A 283 12.79 6.02 9.61
CA ASP A 283 13.85 5.30 10.31
C ASP A 283 14.55 6.16 11.39
N PRO A 284 14.61 5.71 12.65
CA PRO A 284 15.55 6.30 13.61
C PRO A 284 16.98 5.89 13.25
N VAL A 285 17.90 6.86 13.29
CA VAL A 285 19.28 6.85 12.74
C VAL A 285 20.17 5.68 13.22
N GLU A 286 19.77 4.92 14.24
CA GLU A 286 20.58 3.85 14.85
C GLU A 286 20.34 2.44 14.27
N THR A 287 19.51 2.28 13.22
CA THR A 287 19.15 0.95 12.65
C THR A 287 19.53 0.75 11.17
N ASP A 288 20.25 1.67 10.52
CA ASP A 288 20.67 1.50 9.12
C ASP A 288 21.79 0.44 8.99
N THR A 289 21.38 -0.79 8.70
CA THR A 289 22.25 -1.93 8.37
C THR A 289 22.59 -2.01 6.87
N LEU A 290 21.92 -1.22 6.01
CA LEU A 290 22.03 -1.34 4.56
C LEU A 290 23.13 -0.46 3.95
N GLY A 291 23.59 0.55 4.71
CA GLY A 291 24.72 1.41 4.36
C GLY A 291 24.48 2.33 3.17
N SER A 292 25.44 3.20 2.86
CA SER A 292 25.33 4.18 1.76
C SER A 292 25.31 3.52 0.38
N ARG A 293 24.10 3.14 -0.03
CA ARG A 293 23.74 2.36 -1.23
C ARG A 293 23.15 3.25 -2.34
N PHE A 294 23.53 3.00 -3.59
CA PHE A 294 23.04 3.66 -4.81
C PHE A 294 22.87 2.65 -5.96
N GLN A 295 22.08 2.99 -6.99
CA GLN A 295 21.84 2.15 -8.19
C GLN A 295 21.36 0.71 -7.88
N TYR A 296 20.59 0.55 -6.80
CA TYR A 296 19.83 -0.64 -6.45
C TYR A 296 18.44 -0.57 -7.11
N GLY A 297 17.69 -1.66 -7.10
CA GLY A 297 16.28 -1.64 -7.50
C GLY A 297 15.36 -1.68 -6.28
N MET A 298 14.21 -1.01 -6.37
CA MET A 298 13.09 -1.17 -5.43
C MET A 298 11.78 -1.43 -6.18
N SER A 299 10.88 -2.19 -5.57
CA SER A 299 9.51 -2.40 -6.06
C SER A 299 8.56 -2.66 -4.90
N TYR A 300 7.34 -2.12 -4.96
CA TYR A 300 6.29 -2.43 -3.99
C TYR A 300 5.48 -3.66 -4.43
N ASP A 301 5.49 -4.70 -3.61
CA ASP A 301 4.67 -5.90 -3.77
C ASP A 301 3.29 -5.64 -3.16
N SER A 302 2.28 -5.41 -3.99
CA SER A 302 0.93 -5.08 -3.51
C SER A 302 0.17 -6.28 -2.94
N ALA A 303 0.59 -7.52 -3.21
CA ALA A 303 -0.06 -8.72 -2.66
C ALA A 303 0.44 -9.04 -1.24
N ARG A 304 1.70 -8.71 -0.94
CA ARG A 304 2.32 -8.92 0.38
C ARG A 304 2.46 -7.62 1.20
N ALA A 305 2.15 -6.48 0.59
CA ALA A 305 2.25 -5.13 1.15
C ALA A 305 3.66 -4.75 1.66
N THR A 306 4.71 -5.27 1.01
CA THR A 306 6.12 -5.02 1.33
C THR A 306 6.84 -4.28 0.20
N VAL A 307 7.97 -3.64 0.49
CA VAL A 307 8.88 -3.12 -0.53
C VAL A 307 10.10 -4.02 -0.62
N THR A 308 10.31 -4.68 -1.77
CA THR A 308 11.53 -5.44 -2.03
C THR A 308 12.60 -4.52 -2.59
N LEU A 309 13.80 -4.57 -2.00
CA LEU A 309 15.05 -3.96 -2.46
C LEU A 309 16.02 -5.07 -2.88
N PHE A 310 16.77 -4.86 -3.97
CA PHE A 310 17.83 -5.79 -4.38
C PHE A 310 19.10 -5.09 -4.86
N GLY A 311 20.24 -5.60 -4.40
CA GLY A 311 21.58 -5.29 -4.91
C GLY A 311 21.93 -3.81 -4.87
N GLY A 312 22.60 -3.32 -5.91
CA GLY A 312 23.16 -1.96 -6.01
C GLY A 312 24.62 -1.92 -5.58
N SER A 313 25.14 -0.71 -5.38
CA SER A 313 26.51 -0.52 -4.90
C SER A 313 26.54 0.23 -3.58
N VAL A 314 27.37 -0.25 -2.64
CA VAL A 314 27.56 0.32 -1.30
C VAL A 314 28.97 0.87 -1.17
N VAL A 315 29.10 2.08 -0.62
CA VAL A 315 30.40 2.70 -0.32
C VAL A 315 30.95 2.16 1.00
N GLN A 316 32.11 1.50 0.96
CA GLN A 316 32.85 1.05 2.13
C GLN A 316 34.26 1.65 2.13
N GLY A 317 34.43 2.79 2.81
CA GLY A 317 35.70 3.52 2.83
C GLY A 317 35.93 4.28 1.52
N GLU A 318 37.04 3.99 0.82
CA GLU A 318 37.37 4.59 -0.48
C GLU A 318 36.92 3.73 -1.68
N GLU A 319 36.38 2.54 -1.45
CA GLU A 319 35.94 1.60 -2.50
C GLU A 319 34.42 1.39 -2.48
N SER A 320 33.86 1.11 -3.66
CA SER A 320 32.45 0.76 -3.86
C SER A 320 32.32 -0.74 -4.15
N GLN A 321 31.57 -1.47 -3.33
CA GLN A 321 31.28 -2.89 -3.56
C GLN A 321 29.91 -3.04 -4.25
N LEU A 322 29.75 -4.10 -5.04
CA LEU A 322 28.44 -4.50 -5.58
C LEU A 322 27.81 -5.50 -4.62
N GLU A 323 26.52 -5.33 -4.35
CA GLU A 323 25.76 -6.20 -3.46
C GLU A 323 24.82 -7.11 -4.26
N ASN A 324 24.46 -8.24 -3.66
CA ASN A 324 23.48 -9.20 -4.20
C ASN A 324 22.44 -9.66 -3.15
N ASP A 325 22.30 -8.87 -2.09
CA ASP A 325 21.35 -9.09 -1.02
C ASP A 325 19.93 -8.68 -1.43
N THR A 326 18.94 -9.33 -0.82
CA THR A 326 17.51 -9.03 -1.00
C THR A 326 16.97 -8.60 0.34
N HIS A 327 16.38 -7.40 0.41
CA HIS A 327 15.76 -6.89 1.63
C HIS A 327 14.30 -6.57 1.40
N GLU A 328 13.48 -6.74 2.44
CA GLU A 328 12.08 -6.35 2.40
C GLU A 328 11.77 -5.37 3.52
N LEU A 329 11.30 -4.18 3.14
CA LEU A 329 10.69 -3.25 4.07
C LEU A 329 9.31 -3.80 4.41
N VAL A 330 9.14 -4.24 5.66
CA VAL A 330 7.87 -4.72 6.20
C VAL A 330 7.27 -3.62 7.05
N SER A 331 5.98 -3.35 6.88
CA SER A 331 5.26 -2.41 7.75
C SER A 331 4.59 -3.12 8.92
N SER A 332 4.65 -2.49 10.09
CA SER A 332 3.89 -2.88 11.27
C SER A 332 2.45 -2.35 11.25
N VAL A 333 2.03 -1.54 10.26
CA VAL A 333 0.64 -1.06 10.17
C VAL A 333 -0.32 -2.24 9.93
N PRO A 334 -1.47 -2.33 10.62
CA PRO A 334 -2.38 -3.47 10.47
C PRO A 334 -2.91 -3.63 9.04
N LEU A 335 -2.91 -4.86 8.53
CA LEU A 335 -3.46 -5.21 7.22
C LEU A 335 -4.55 -6.27 7.37
N ILE A 336 -5.78 -5.99 6.95
CA ILE A 336 -6.86 -7.00 6.91
C ILE A 336 -6.65 -7.89 5.67
N THR A 337 -6.51 -9.20 5.90
CA THR A 337 -6.31 -10.21 4.85
C THR A 337 -7.56 -11.07 4.60
N SER A 338 -8.50 -11.08 5.53
CA SER A 338 -9.82 -11.72 5.36
C SER A 338 -10.87 -11.06 6.26
N GLN A 339 -12.13 -11.09 5.84
CA GLN A 339 -13.26 -10.62 6.63
C GLN A 339 -14.52 -11.41 6.28
N SER A 340 -15.53 -11.35 7.16
CA SER A 340 -16.85 -11.90 6.86
C SER A 340 -17.57 -11.18 5.70
N ASP A 341 -18.55 -11.87 5.13
CA ASP A 341 -19.57 -11.29 4.25
C ASP A 341 -20.80 -10.81 5.04
N SER A 342 -21.73 -10.15 4.33
CA SER A 342 -23.06 -9.80 4.86
C SER A 342 -23.89 -11.06 5.14
N GLN A 343 -24.65 -11.06 6.23
CA GLN A 343 -25.41 -12.24 6.71
C GLN A 343 -26.87 -11.90 6.96
N THR A 344 -27.75 -12.88 6.70
CA THR A 344 -29.18 -12.81 7.07
C THR A 344 -29.46 -13.80 8.19
N VAL A 345 -29.91 -13.32 9.35
CA VAL A 345 -30.16 -14.17 10.54
C VAL A 345 -31.53 -13.83 11.14
N PRO A 346 -32.41 -14.82 11.37
CA PRO A 346 -33.72 -14.57 11.95
C PRO A 346 -33.64 -14.18 13.43
N PRO A 347 -34.66 -13.48 13.97
CA PRO A 347 -34.75 -13.18 15.40
C PRO A 347 -34.58 -14.43 16.29
N GLY A 348 -33.89 -14.29 17.42
CA GLY A 348 -33.50 -15.38 18.32
C GLY A 348 -32.29 -16.20 17.85
N GLY A 349 -31.85 -16.04 16.61
CA GLY A 349 -30.64 -16.67 16.07
C GLY A 349 -29.34 -16.15 16.69
N ALA A 350 -28.21 -16.61 16.15
CA ALA A 350 -26.89 -16.10 16.49
C ALA A 350 -26.09 -15.80 15.22
N VAL A 351 -25.28 -14.75 15.23
CA VAL A 351 -24.39 -14.36 14.14
C VAL A 351 -22.95 -14.20 14.65
N SER A 352 -21.98 -14.50 13.80
CA SER A 352 -20.57 -14.25 14.03
C SER A 352 -20.01 -13.42 12.87
N PHE A 353 -19.33 -12.32 13.17
CA PHE A 353 -18.57 -11.53 12.20
C PHE A 353 -17.10 -11.54 12.64
N PHE A 354 -16.21 -11.89 11.73
CA PHE A 354 -14.78 -11.96 11.97
C PHE A 354 -13.97 -11.13 10.97
N VAL A 355 -12.75 -10.80 11.38
CA VAL A 355 -11.65 -10.37 10.51
C VAL A 355 -10.39 -11.20 10.82
N VAL A 356 -9.52 -11.32 9.83
CA VAL A 356 -8.13 -11.76 9.99
C VAL A 356 -7.26 -10.60 9.57
N ALA A 357 -6.31 -10.22 10.41
CA ALA A 357 -5.41 -9.11 10.15
C ALA A 357 -3.99 -9.43 10.62
N ASP A 358 -3.02 -9.02 9.81
CA ASP A 358 -1.59 -9.22 10.05
C ASP A 358 -0.92 -7.92 10.53
N SER A 359 0.08 -8.07 11.40
CA SER A 359 0.85 -6.98 12.03
C SER A 359 2.04 -7.57 12.78
N GLN A 360 3.17 -6.86 12.82
CA GLN A 360 4.30 -7.20 13.71
C GLN A 360 4.05 -6.76 15.17
N GLU A 361 3.13 -5.81 15.36
CA GLU A 361 2.73 -5.25 16.65
C GLU A 361 1.42 -5.86 17.17
N THR A 362 1.14 -5.69 18.47
CA THR A 362 -0.11 -6.19 19.08
C THR A 362 -1.33 -5.45 18.53
N LEU A 363 -2.30 -6.20 18.00
CA LEU A 363 -3.54 -5.68 17.43
C LEU A 363 -4.63 -5.44 18.49
N ASN A 364 -5.32 -4.30 18.34
CA ASN A 364 -6.54 -3.93 19.06
C ASN A 364 -7.69 -3.84 18.05
N TYR A 365 -8.90 -4.14 18.51
CA TYR A 365 -10.11 -4.16 17.68
C TYR A 365 -11.20 -3.31 18.32
N GLN A 366 -11.99 -2.62 17.50
CA GLN A 366 -13.23 -1.98 17.92
C GLN A 366 -14.29 -2.21 16.83
N TRP A 367 -15.22 -3.12 17.10
CA TRP A 367 -16.39 -3.32 16.24
C TRP A 367 -17.37 -2.16 16.40
N ARG A 368 -18.05 -1.83 15.31
CA ARG A 368 -19.04 -0.75 15.24
C ARG A 368 -20.30 -1.23 14.55
N ARG A 369 -21.45 -0.69 14.96
CA ARG A 369 -22.74 -0.81 14.26
C ARG A 369 -23.20 0.57 13.84
N ASN A 370 -23.44 0.77 12.55
CA ASN A 370 -23.81 2.06 11.95
C ASN A 370 -22.84 3.18 12.38
N GLN A 371 -21.53 2.88 12.34
CA GLN A 371 -20.40 3.73 12.76
C GLN A 371 -20.33 4.08 14.27
N VAL A 372 -21.20 3.50 15.11
CA VAL A 372 -21.15 3.64 16.58
C VAL A 372 -20.44 2.43 17.19
N ASP A 373 -19.47 2.68 18.05
CA ASP A 373 -18.71 1.65 18.77
C ASP A 373 -19.63 0.71 19.57
N LEU A 374 -19.39 -0.59 19.45
CA LEU A 374 -20.08 -1.62 20.21
C LEU A 374 -19.35 -1.92 21.51
N GLU A 375 -20.11 -2.12 22.58
CA GLU A 375 -19.66 -2.67 23.84
C GLU A 375 -20.14 -4.12 23.98
N ASN A 376 -19.46 -4.92 24.80
CA ASN A 376 -19.93 -6.27 25.13
C ASN A 376 -21.07 -6.19 26.15
N ASP A 377 -22.14 -6.96 25.94
CA ASP A 377 -23.28 -7.07 26.86
C ASP A 377 -23.64 -8.55 27.13
N GLY A 378 -24.87 -8.84 27.57
CA GLY A 378 -25.32 -10.22 27.81
C GLY A 378 -25.54 -11.06 26.53
N ARG A 379 -25.50 -10.45 25.35
CA ARG A 379 -25.75 -11.05 24.02
C ARG A 379 -24.57 -10.87 23.07
N ILE A 380 -23.98 -9.67 23.08
CA ILE A 380 -22.87 -9.22 22.25
C ILE A 380 -21.55 -9.52 22.98
N THR A 381 -20.67 -10.28 22.32
CA THR A 381 -19.34 -10.61 22.84
C THR A 381 -18.29 -10.50 21.73
N GLY A 382 -17.04 -10.20 22.08
CA GLY A 382 -15.97 -10.02 21.10
C GLY A 382 -15.95 -8.65 20.41
N ALA A 383 -16.64 -7.63 20.94
CA ALA A 383 -16.64 -6.28 20.39
C ALA A 383 -15.23 -5.63 20.30
N ASN A 384 -14.27 -6.17 21.06
CA ASN A 384 -12.85 -5.79 21.03
C ASN A 384 -11.92 -6.96 20.65
N THR A 385 -12.40 -7.93 19.88
CA THR A 385 -11.58 -9.04 19.37
C THR A 385 -11.76 -9.19 17.86
N PHE A 386 -10.97 -10.08 17.25
CA PHE A 386 -11.07 -10.42 15.83
C PHE A 386 -12.41 -11.08 15.44
N ASN A 387 -13.25 -11.50 16.39
CA ASN A 387 -14.53 -12.16 16.13
C ASN A 387 -15.63 -11.69 17.08
N LEU A 388 -16.53 -10.86 16.56
CA LEU A 388 -17.78 -10.43 17.17
C LEU A 388 -18.83 -11.54 17.08
N VAL A 389 -19.48 -11.86 18.19
CA VAL A 389 -20.63 -12.77 18.26
C VAL A 389 -21.82 -12.04 18.86
N ILE A 390 -22.96 -12.09 18.19
CA ILE A 390 -24.24 -11.62 18.72
C ILE A 390 -25.15 -12.84 18.85
N SER A 391 -25.47 -13.21 20.08
CA SER A 391 -26.44 -14.25 20.41
C SER A 391 -27.83 -13.65 20.64
N GLN A 392 -28.90 -14.42 20.40
CA GLN A 392 -30.28 -13.94 20.53
C GLN A 392 -30.50 -12.65 19.73
N VAL A 393 -30.21 -12.70 18.43
CA VAL A 393 -30.33 -11.58 17.48
C VAL A 393 -31.74 -11.00 17.53
N THR A 394 -31.83 -9.68 17.52
CA THR A 394 -33.09 -8.92 17.45
C THR A 394 -33.09 -8.04 16.21
N THR A 395 -34.27 -7.58 15.80
CA THR A 395 -34.43 -6.63 14.67
C THR A 395 -33.68 -5.31 14.91
N ALA A 396 -33.55 -4.88 16.17
CA ALA A 396 -32.71 -3.75 16.57
C ALA A 396 -31.19 -3.98 16.41
N ASP A 397 -30.76 -5.20 16.08
CA ASP A 397 -29.38 -5.49 15.70
C ASP A 397 -29.13 -5.38 14.19
N ALA A 398 -30.16 -5.23 13.36
CA ALA A 398 -29.97 -5.02 11.93
C ALA A 398 -29.17 -3.74 11.63
N GLY A 399 -28.36 -3.79 10.58
CA GLY A 399 -27.61 -2.63 10.10
C GLY A 399 -26.21 -2.97 9.58
N SER A 400 -25.42 -1.91 9.39
CA SER A 400 -24.05 -2.00 8.87
C SER A 400 -23.07 -2.23 10.00
N TYR A 401 -22.22 -3.25 9.88
CA TYR A 401 -21.14 -3.58 10.81
C TYR A 401 -19.79 -3.39 10.14
N ASP A 402 -18.85 -2.79 10.86
CA ASP A 402 -17.45 -2.69 10.48
C ASP A 402 -16.55 -2.78 11.72
N VAL A 403 -15.26 -3.01 11.52
CA VAL A 403 -14.28 -3.04 12.61
C VAL A 403 -13.08 -2.15 12.28
N ILE A 404 -12.67 -1.36 13.25
CA ILE A 404 -11.37 -0.67 13.26
C ILE A 404 -10.36 -1.63 13.87
N VAL A 405 -9.30 -1.94 13.14
CA VAL A 405 -8.14 -2.72 13.63
C VAL A 405 -6.96 -1.76 13.76
N SER A 406 -6.31 -1.75 14.92
CA SER A 406 -5.32 -0.71 15.27
C SER A 406 -4.15 -1.22 16.11
N ASN A 407 -3.00 -0.57 15.99
CA ASN A 407 -1.86 -0.74 16.88
C ASN A 407 -1.12 0.60 17.04
N GLY A 408 0.09 0.59 17.61
CA GLY A 408 0.88 1.81 17.82
C GLY A 408 1.31 2.53 16.53
N CYS A 409 1.21 1.89 15.36
CA CYS A 409 1.70 2.38 14.08
C CYS A 409 0.61 2.86 13.12
N GLY A 410 -0.63 2.41 13.30
CA GLY A 410 -1.72 2.85 12.45
C GLY A 410 -3.03 2.10 12.67
N THR A 411 -3.97 2.37 11.78
CA THR A 411 -5.33 1.84 11.80
C THR A 411 -5.79 1.47 10.41
N VAL A 412 -6.48 0.34 10.28
CA VAL A 412 -7.21 -0.06 9.07
C VAL A 412 -8.68 -0.32 9.43
N MET A 413 -9.59 -0.10 8.48
CA MET A 413 -11.02 -0.39 8.64
C MET A 413 -11.41 -1.53 7.69
N SER A 414 -12.27 -2.44 8.16
CA SER A 414 -12.90 -3.44 7.29
C SER A 414 -13.86 -2.78 6.29
N VAL A 415 -14.16 -3.46 5.18
CA VAL A 415 -15.31 -3.07 4.35
C VAL A 415 -16.59 -3.34 5.15
N PRO A 416 -17.57 -2.43 5.20
CA PRO A 416 -18.79 -2.64 5.97
C PRO A 416 -19.65 -3.78 5.43
N VAL A 417 -20.19 -4.61 6.33
CA VAL A 417 -21.08 -5.74 6.04
C VAL A 417 -22.46 -5.52 6.65
N GLN A 418 -23.52 -6.04 6.02
CA GLN A 418 -24.88 -5.94 6.56
C GLN A 418 -25.23 -7.15 7.42
N LEU A 419 -25.78 -6.90 8.62
CA LEU A 419 -26.64 -7.85 9.30
C LEU A 419 -28.08 -7.55 8.90
N ILE A 420 -28.68 -8.46 8.14
CA ILE A 420 -30.09 -8.43 7.77
C ILE A 420 -30.83 -9.30 8.79
N VAL A 421 -31.79 -8.70 9.50
CA VAL A 421 -32.68 -9.44 10.41
C VAL A 421 -34.08 -9.37 9.81
N PRO A 422 -34.59 -10.44 9.16
CA PRO A 422 -35.93 -10.46 8.61
C PRO A 422 -36.96 -10.17 9.69
N CYS A 423 -37.92 -9.30 9.40
CA CYS A 423 -39.02 -9.03 10.33
C CYS A 423 -40.18 -10.01 10.07
N PRO A 424 -40.54 -10.90 11.02
CA PRO A 424 -41.62 -11.87 10.80
C PRO A 424 -43.00 -11.23 10.60
N ALA A 425 -43.15 -9.94 10.91
CA ALA A 425 -44.37 -9.17 10.66
C ALA A 425 -44.47 -8.58 9.24
N ASP A 426 -43.34 -8.39 8.53
CA ASP A 426 -43.27 -7.97 7.11
C ASP A 426 -43.27 -9.22 6.23
N PHE A 427 -44.34 -10.01 6.34
CA PHE A 427 -44.43 -11.35 5.73
C PHE A 427 -44.32 -11.32 4.19
N ASN A 428 -44.62 -10.19 3.54
CA ASN A 428 -44.45 -10.04 2.09
C ASN A 428 -43.08 -9.46 1.69
N ASN A 429 -42.18 -9.17 2.64
CA ASN A 429 -40.87 -8.54 2.44
C ASN A 429 -40.94 -7.21 1.65
N SER A 430 -41.95 -6.38 1.92
CA SER A 430 -42.09 -5.05 1.29
C SER A 430 -41.22 -3.97 1.95
N GLY A 431 -40.63 -4.27 3.11
CA GLY A 431 -39.98 -3.29 3.98
C GLY A 431 -40.97 -2.47 4.80
N SER A 432 -42.23 -2.91 4.95
CA SER A 432 -43.27 -2.16 5.66
C SER A 432 -44.40 -3.05 6.18
N VAL A 433 -44.52 -3.16 7.50
CA VAL A 433 -45.60 -3.92 8.14
C VAL A 433 -46.96 -3.22 7.95
N THR A 434 -47.85 -3.85 7.18
CA THR A 434 -49.17 -3.33 6.81
C THR A 434 -50.24 -4.43 6.81
N SER A 435 -51.49 -4.10 6.47
CA SER A 435 -52.53 -5.12 6.24
C SER A 435 -52.28 -6.02 5.03
N ALA A 436 -51.34 -5.66 4.14
CA ALA A 436 -50.91 -6.54 3.05
C ALA A 436 -50.18 -7.78 3.59
N ASP A 437 -49.48 -7.67 4.72
CA ASP A 437 -48.78 -8.78 5.38
C ASP A 437 -49.72 -9.80 5.98
N ILE A 438 -50.82 -9.37 6.61
CA ILE A 438 -51.92 -10.27 7.00
C ILE A 438 -52.45 -11.02 5.77
N THR A 439 -52.62 -10.32 4.65
CA THR A 439 -53.15 -10.93 3.42
C THR A 439 -52.18 -11.97 2.84
N ALA A 440 -50.88 -11.68 2.86
CA ALA A 440 -49.84 -12.61 2.43
C ALA A 440 -49.71 -13.82 3.37
N PHE A 441 -49.66 -13.59 4.70
CA PHE A 441 -49.61 -14.63 5.72
C PHE A 441 -50.82 -15.57 5.63
N LEU A 442 -52.04 -15.05 5.57
CA LEU A 442 -53.25 -15.89 5.44
C LEU A 442 -53.25 -16.68 4.13
N SER A 443 -52.75 -16.09 3.03
CA SER A 443 -52.64 -16.79 1.75
C SER A 443 -51.64 -17.97 1.82
N ALA A 444 -50.50 -17.77 2.48
CA ALA A 444 -49.53 -18.83 2.74
C ALA A 444 -50.12 -19.91 3.68
N TRP A 445 -50.77 -19.52 4.78
CA TRP A 445 -51.40 -20.43 5.73
C TRP A 445 -52.46 -21.34 5.09
N PHE A 446 -53.36 -20.79 4.26
CA PHE A 446 -54.32 -21.60 3.51
C PHE A 446 -53.64 -22.51 2.46
N SER A 447 -52.54 -22.07 1.84
CA SER A 447 -51.75 -22.90 0.92
C SER A 447 -51.10 -24.06 1.66
N ASP A 448 -50.43 -23.81 2.78
CA ASP A 448 -49.70 -24.79 3.58
C ASP A 448 -50.60 -25.95 4.05
N LEU A 449 -51.82 -25.65 4.48
CA LEU A 449 -52.84 -26.66 4.82
C LEU A 449 -53.23 -27.59 3.65
N THR A 450 -52.99 -27.18 2.41
CA THR A 450 -53.32 -27.97 1.20
C THR A 450 -52.10 -28.59 0.53
N ASN A 451 -50.93 -27.96 0.65
CA ASN A 451 -49.71 -28.31 -0.09
C ASN A 451 -48.60 -28.89 0.79
N GLY A 452 -48.72 -28.83 2.12
CA GLY A 452 -47.73 -29.35 3.07
C GLY A 452 -46.43 -28.53 3.14
N THR A 453 -46.46 -27.29 2.67
CA THR A 453 -45.39 -26.30 2.87
C THR A 453 -45.44 -25.73 4.30
N LEU A 454 -44.34 -25.11 4.74
CA LEU A 454 -44.16 -24.53 6.08
C LEU A 454 -43.81 -23.03 5.99
N LEU A 455 -44.48 -22.28 5.10
CA LEU A 455 -44.20 -20.86 4.90
C LEU A 455 -44.84 -19.99 5.99
N ALA A 456 -45.95 -20.46 6.55
CA ALA A 456 -46.70 -19.84 7.64
C ALA A 456 -46.51 -20.57 8.99
N ASP A 457 -45.47 -21.40 9.13
CA ASP A 457 -44.98 -21.87 10.43
C ASP A 457 -44.23 -20.70 11.08
N MET A 458 -44.83 -20.15 12.14
CA MET A 458 -44.37 -18.92 12.79
C MET A 458 -43.79 -19.17 14.17
N ASN A 459 -44.03 -20.36 14.74
CA ASN A 459 -43.47 -20.78 16.03
C ASN A 459 -42.27 -21.75 15.88
N ASN A 460 -41.96 -22.18 14.64
CA ASN A 460 -40.94 -23.16 14.27
C ASN A 460 -41.14 -24.55 14.91
N ASP A 461 -42.38 -24.99 15.12
CA ASP A 461 -42.70 -26.34 15.61
C ASP A 461 -42.80 -27.41 14.50
N ASN A 462 -42.67 -27.01 13.23
CA ASN A 462 -42.83 -27.80 12.00
C ASN A 462 -44.28 -28.19 11.69
N MET A 463 -45.28 -27.48 12.23
CA MET A 463 -46.70 -27.67 11.90
C MET A 463 -47.43 -26.33 11.72
N VAL A 464 -48.05 -26.13 10.56
CA VAL A 464 -48.89 -24.94 10.33
C VAL A 464 -50.29 -25.15 10.92
N THR A 465 -50.60 -24.39 11.97
CA THR A 465 -51.82 -24.53 12.78
C THR A 465 -52.46 -23.17 13.10
N SER A 466 -53.50 -23.15 13.95
CA SER A 466 -54.04 -21.91 14.50
C SER A 466 -53.10 -21.23 15.52
N ALA A 467 -52.06 -21.93 16.01
CA ALA A 467 -51.06 -21.32 16.88
C ALA A 467 -50.26 -20.25 16.12
N ASP A 468 -49.92 -20.53 14.86
CA ASP A 468 -49.13 -19.62 14.00
C ASP A 468 -49.87 -18.33 13.68
N ILE A 469 -51.19 -18.40 13.49
CA ILE A 469 -52.04 -17.21 13.37
C ILE A 469 -51.91 -16.34 14.62
N THR A 470 -51.86 -16.97 15.81
CA THR A 470 -51.72 -16.25 17.08
C THR A 470 -50.32 -15.63 17.20
N THR A 471 -49.28 -16.36 16.81
CA THR A 471 -47.88 -15.89 16.80
C THR A 471 -47.68 -14.74 15.81
N PHE A 472 -48.14 -14.88 14.57
CA PHE A 472 -48.07 -13.83 13.54
C PHE A 472 -48.82 -12.57 13.96
N LEU A 473 -50.06 -12.70 14.43
CA LEU A 473 -50.82 -11.54 14.88
C LEU A 473 -50.17 -10.86 16.08
N ALA A 474 -49.55 -11.61 17.01
CA ALA A 474 -48.83 -11.01 18.13
C ALA A 474 -47.63 -10.16 17.68
N VAL A 475 -46.81 -10.63 16.73
CA VAL A 475 -45.69 -9.82 16.20
C VAL A 475 -46.17 -8.68 15.31
N TRP A 476 -47.21 -8.90 14.50
CA TRP A 476 -47.79 -7.88 13.62
C TRP A 476 -48.42 -6.72 14.41
N PHE A 477 -49.24 -7.01 15.42
CA PHE A 477 -49.83 -5.99 16.30
C PHE A 477 -48.76 -5.22 17.11
N GLY A 478 -47.62 -5.85 17.42
CA GLY A 478 -46.48 -5.18 18.05
C GLY A 478 -45.82 -4.13 17.15
N ALA A 479 -45.72 -4.42 15.85
CA ALA A 479 -45.06 -3.55 14.88
C ALA A 479 -45.94 -2.38 14.39
N ILE A 480 -47.25 -2.59 14.20
CA ILE A 480 -48.20 -1.57 13.70
C ILE A 480 -48.60 -0.51 14.76
N GLY A 481 -47.59 0.19 15.29
CA GLY A 481 -47.78 1.29 16.26
C GLY A 481 -46.64 2.29 16.36
N GLY A 482 -45.65 2.21 15.46
CA GLY A 482 -44.40 2.98 15.57
C GLY A 482 -43.35 2.32 16.48
N GLY A 483 -43.57 1.08 16.92
CA GLY A 483 -42.56 0.27 17.60
C GLY A 483 -41.45 -0.24 16.68
N GLY A 484 -41.68 -0.18 15.37
CA GLY A 484 -40.79 -0.77 14.36
C GLY A 484 -40.86 -2.30 14.34
N CYS A 485 -40.09 -2.85 13.42
CA CYS A 485 -39.31 -4.04 13.72
C CYS A 485 -37.98 -3.51 14.28
#